data_AF-T5AM77-F1
#
_entry.id   AF-T5AM77-F1
#
_cell.length_a   1.000
_cell.length_b   1.000
_cell.length_c   1.000
_cell.angle_alpha   90.00
_cell.angle_beta   90.00
_cell.angle_gamma   90.00
#
_symmetry.space_group_name_H-M   'P 1'
#
loop_
_entity.id
_entity.type
_entity.pdbx_description
1 polymer ?
#
loop_
_entity_poly.entity_id
_entity_poly.type
_entity_poly.pdbx_seq_one_letter_code
_entity_poly.pdbx_strand_id
1 'polypeptide(L)' 'MTLSKTVLYWMNEYYSGFDNIGHNAMMQLLYLWIIPNGAWLVGSAYMIYSLGGDIIQGLETASAHVKDE' A
#
# COMPACT_ATOMS: atom_id res chain seq x y z
N MET A 1 0.10 -8.63 3.38
CA MET A 1 -0.12 -7.32 4.04
C MET A 1 0.98 -6.34 3.68
N THR A 2 1.24 -6.09 2.39
CA THR A 2 2.32 -5.17 1.95
C THR A 2 1.99 -3.72 2.30
N LEU A 3 0.85 -3.21 1.83
CA LEU A 3 0.43 -1.83 2.09
C LEU A 3 0.31 -1.52 3.60
N SER A 4 -0.49 -2.31 4.33
CA SER A 4 -0.74 -2.05 5.76
C SER A 4 0.54 -2.08 6.58
N LYS A 5 1.45 -3.01 6.31
CA LYS A 5 2.74 -3.11 7.03
C LYS A 5 3.64 -1.92 6.72
N THR A 6 3.73 -1.50 5.45
CA THR A 6 4.55 -0.34 5.05
C THR A 6 4.01 0.96 5.66
N VAL A 7 2.68 1.14 5.70
CA VAL A 7 2.05 2.27 6.38
C VAL A 7 2.36 2.27 7.88
N LEU A 8 2.23 1.11 8.54
CA LEU A 8 2.56 0.98 9.96
C LEU A 8 4.02 1.31 10.26
N TYR A 9 4.96 0.92 9.40
CA TYR A 9 6.38 1.25 9.57
C TYR A 9 6.66 2.74 9.44
N TRP A 10 6.03 3.42 8.48
CA TRP A 10 6.14 4.88 8.36
C TRP A 10 5.55 5.62 9.56
N MET A 11 4.37 5.18 10.02
CA MET A 11 3.73 5.77 11.20
C MET A 11 4.55 5.52 12.47
N ASN A 12 5.12 4.32 12.62
CA ASN A 12 5.96 3.99 13.77
C ASN A 12 7.15 4.94 13.90
N GLU A 13 7.88 5.18 12.80
CA GLU A 13 9.01 6.12 12.81
C GLU A 13 8.57 7.57 13.05
N TYR A 14 7.41 7.97 12.50
CA TYR A 14 6.88 9.31 12.76
C TYR A 14 6.55 9.51 14.25
N TYR A 15 5.92 8.54 14.91
CA TYR A 15 5.56 8.64 16.32
C TYR A 15 6.72 8.38 17.29
N SER A 16 7.77 7.65 16.87
CA SER A 16 8.98 7.46 17.68
C SER A 16 9.98 8.61 17.56
N GLY A 17 9.74 9.59 16.69
CA GLY A 17 10.70 10.67 16.43
C GLY A 17 11.91 10.22 15.60
N PHE A 18 11.70 9.24 14.71
CA PHE A 18 12.72 8.63 13.86
C PHE A 18 13.83 7.88 14.62
N ASP A 19 13.49 7.28 15.76
CA ASP A 19 14.45 6.59 16.64
C ASP A 19 15.21 5.46 15.92
N ASN A 20 14.57 4.70 15.02
CA ASN A 20 15.24 3.58 14.35
C ASN A 20 16.00 3.99 13.08
N ILE A 21 15.59 5.07 12.41
CA ILE A 21 16.13 5.43 11.08
C ILE A 21 16.93 6.74 11.07
N GLY A 22 16.72 7.63 12.05
CA GLY A 22 17.29 8.98 12.11
C GLY A 22 18.81 9.04 12.31
N HIS A 23 19.43 7.92 12.71
CA HIS A 23 20.88 7.78 12.85
C HIS A 23 21.61 7.68 11.50
N ASN A 24 20.90 7.44 10.40
CA ASN A 24 21.49 7.29 9.08
C ASN A 24 21.63 8.63 8.34
N ALA A 25 22.64 8.73 7.47
CA ALA A 25 22.78 9.88 6.58
C ALA A 25 21.52 10.03 5.70
N MET A 26 21.02 11.27 5.54
CA MET A 26 19.78 11.56 4.79
C MET A 26 19.77 10.96 3.39
N MET A 27 20.91 10.94 2.69
CA MET A 27 21.00 10.35 1.34
C MET A 27 20.85 8.83 1.33
N GLN A 28 21.36 8.13 2.37
CA GLN A 28 21.17 6.70 2.53
C GLN A 28 19.72 6.39 2.89
N LEU A 29 19.11 7.20 3.77
CA LEU A 29 17.70 7.10 4.13
C LEU A 29 16.80 7.20 2.88
N LEU A 30 17.07 8.19 2.03
CA LEU A 30 16.27 8.42 0.84
C LEU A 30 16.35 7.25 -0.15
N TYR A 31 17.56 6.77 -0.45
CA TYR A 31 17.77 5.69 -1.41
C TYR A 31 17.36 4.30 -0.89
N LEU A 32 17.66 3.97 0.36
CA LEU A 32 17.49 2.61 0.90
C LEU A 32 16.18 2.42 1.65
N TRP A 33 15.57 3.49 2.16
CA TRP A 33 14.35 3.40 2.95
C TRP A 33 13.17 4.10 2.26
N ILE A 34 13.27 5.37 1.89
CA ILE A 34 12.12 6.13 1.37
C ILE A 34 11.68 5.61 0.00
N ILE A 35 12.58 5.59 -0.99
CA ILE A 35 12.27 5.20 -2.38
C ILE A 35 11.68 3.78 -2.46
N PRO A 36 12.32 2.72 -1.92
CA PRO A 36 11.80 1.37 -2.05
C PRO A 36 10.49 1.16 -1.29
N ASN A 37 10.34 1.71 -0.07
CA ASN A 37 9.07 1.61 0.65
C ASN A 37 7.95 2.40 -0.03
N GLY A 38 8.26 3.59 -0.55
CA GLY A 38 7.32 4.41 -1.32
C GLY A 38 6.83 3.72 -2.58
N ALA A 39 7.74 3.08 -3.32
CA ALA A 39 7.38 2.27 -4.49
C ALA A 39 6.41 1.13 -4.11
N TRP A 40 6.65 0.44 -3.00
CA TRP A 40 5.74 -0.60 -2.52
C TRP A 40 4.38 -0.08 -2.06
N LEU A 41 4.34 1.12 -1.49
CA LEU A 41 3.10 1.76 -1.07
C LEU A 41 2.22 2.08 -2.28
N VAL A 42 2.79 2.68 -3.33
CA VAL A 42 2.10 3.00 -4.58
C VAL A 42 1.67 1.73 -5.32
N GLY A 43 2.59 0.78 -5.52
CA GLY A 43 2.30 -0.46 -6.25
C GLY A 43 1.22 -1.29 -5.59
N SER A 44 1.27 -1.43 -4.26
CA SER A 44 0.23 -2.17 -3.52
C SER A 44 -1.13 -1.46 -3.54
N ALA A 45 -1.14 -0.13 -3.41
CA ALA A 45 -2.38 0.64 -3.49
C ALA A 45 -3.03 0.51 -4.89
N TYR A 46 -2.22 0.59 -5.94
CA TYR A 46 -2.68 0.40 -7.32
C TYR A 46 -3.27 -1.00 -7.53
N MET A 47 -2.59 -2.05 -7.05
CA MET A 47 -3.10 -3.42 -7.14
C MET A 47 -4.45 -3.57 -6.41
N ILE A 48 -4.57 -3.02 -5.20
CA ILE A 48 -5.83 -3.05 -4.44
C ILE A 48 -6.94 -2.36 -5.23
N TYR A 49 -6.65 -1.20 -5.83
CA TYR A 49 -7.63 -0.47 -6.64
C TYR A 49 -8.07 -1.26 -7.88
N SER A 50 -7.13 -1.78 -8.67
CA SER A 50 -7.43 -2.55 -9.89
C SER A 50 -8.18 -3.84 -9.58
N LEU A 51 -7.62 -4.69 -8.70
CA LEU A 51 -8.21 -5.98 -8.36
C LEU A 51 -9.56 -5.79 -7.63
N GLY A 52 -9.67 -4.75 -6.79
CA GLY A 52 -10.92 -4.39 -6.14
C GLY A 52 -12.00 -3.99 -7.13
N GLY A 53 -11.63 -3.24 -8.17
CA GLY A 53 -12.53 -2.90 -9.29
C GLY A 53 -13.02 -4.15 -10.03
N ASP A 54 -12.10 -5.05 -10.37
CA ASP A 54 -12.43 -6.31 -11.06
C ASP A 54 -13.40 -7.17 -10.23
N ILE A 55 -13.21 -7.23 -8.90
CA ILE A 55 -14.10 -7.94 -7.98
C ILE A 55 -15.51 -7.32 -8.00
N ILE A 56 -15.61 -5.99 -7.93
CA ILE A 56 -16.90 -5.29 -7.94
C ILE A 56 -17.63 -5.55 -9.27
N GLN A 57 -16.94 -5.41 -10.40
CA GLN A 57 -17.53 -5.66 -11.72
C GLN A 57 -18.00 -7.12 -11.88
N GLY A 58 -17.21 -8.08 -11.39
CA GLY A 58 -17.60 -9.48 -11.37
C GLY A 58 -18.87 -9.72 -10.55
N LEU A 59 -19.01 -9.05 -9.40
CA LEU A 59 -20.19 -9.15 -8.54
C LEU A 59 -21.43 -8.52 -9.17
N GLU A 60 -21.29 -7.36 -9.82
CA GLU A 60 -22.39 -6.70 -10.54
C GLU A 60 -22.90 -7.57 -11.70
N THR A 61 -21.98 -8.16 -12.49
CA THR A 61 -22.34 -9.03 -13.61
C THR A 61 -23.09 -10.28 -13.14
N ALA A 62 -22.60 -10.93 -12.08
CA ALA A 62 -23.27 -12.09 -11.49
C ALA A 62 -24.66 -11.72 -10.92
N SER A 63 -24.78 -10.57 -10.26
CA SER A 63 -26.06 -10.10 -9.73
C SER A 63 -27.08 -9.74 -10.82
N ALA A 64 -26.62 -9.23 -11.97
CA ALA A 64 -27.48 -8.95 -13.11
C ALA A 64 -28.04 -10.25 -13.72
N HIS A 65 -27.20 -11.27 -13.88
CA HIS A 65 -27.61 -12.58 -14.41
C HIS A 65 -28.70 -13.25 -13.55
N VAL A 66 -28.60 -13.19 -12.22
CA VAL A 66 -29.61 -13.77 -11.30
C VAL A 66 -30.97 -13.07 -11.43
N LYS A 67 -31.02 -11.83 -11.90
CA LYS A 67 -32.27 -11.07 -12.02
C LYS A 67 -33.04 -11.38 -13.31
N ASP A 68 -32.35 -11.88 -14.34
CA ASP A 68 -32.95 -12.26 -15.64
C ASP A 68 -33.42 -13.73 -15.69
N GLU A 69 -33.06 -14.56 -14.71
CA GLU A 69 -33.59 -15.93 -14.49
C GLU A 69 -34.85 -15.93 -13.61
#